data_AF-A0A834IJZ5-F1
#
_entry.id   AF-A0A834IJZ5-F1
#
_cell.length_a   1.000
_cell.length_b   1.000
_cell.length_c   1.000
_cell.angle_alpha   90.00
_cell.angle_beta   90.00
_cell.angle_gamma   90.00
#
_symmetry.space_group_name_H-M   'P 1'
#
loop_
_entity.id
_entity.type
_entity.pdbx_description
1 polymer ?
#
loop_
_entity_poly.entity_id
_entity_poly.type
_entity_poly.pdbx_seq_one_letter_code
_entity_poly.pdbx_strand_id
1 'polypeptide(L)'
;MNKKEFRVLIKYCFLKRKNTVEAKTWLDFEFRDTAPGKSTIKDWYAKFRRSEMSTGDVERPTEVVSDENILKIHKMILSDRKLKLNEIADTLQISTERVHHIIHEYLGMRKLCAKRVPCELPFDQKHRRVVSPLKGIMLN
;
A
#
# COMPACT_ATOMS: atom_id res chain seq x y z
N MET A 1 10.27 -31.71 -6.07
CA MET A 1 9.78 -30.65 -6.98
C MET A 1 8.98 -29.63 -6.18
N ASN A 2 9.18 -28.35 -6.42
CA ASN A 2 8.50 -27.25 -5.73
C ASN A 2 7.09 -27.02 -6.31
N LYS A 3 6.19 -26.47 -5.50
CA LYS A 3 4.81 -26.10 -5.91
C LYS A 3 4.80 -25.20 -7.14
N LYS A 4 5.78 -24.30 -7.28
CA LYS A 4 5.90 -23.41 -8.46
C LYS A 4 6.19 -24.18 -9.75
N GLU A 5 7.03 -25.20 -9.69
CA GLU A 5 7.38 -26.05 -10.83
C GLU A 5 6.17 -26.85 -11.33
N PHE A 6 5.37 -27.40 -10.41
CA PHE A 6 4.12 -28.08 -10.77
C PHE A 6 3.13 -27.15 -11.48
N ARG A 7 3.05 -25.86 -11.13
CA ARG A 7 2.17 -24.90 -11.83
C ARG A 7 2.58 -24.73 -13.29
N VAL A 8 3.89 -24.69 -13.56
CA VAL A 8 4.43 -24.60 -14.92
C VAL A 8 4.05 -25.84 -15.72
N LEU A 9 4.18 -27.03 -15.12
CA LEU A 9 3.78 -28.28 -15.78
C LEU A 9 2.27 -28.38 -16.02
N ILE A 10 1.44 -27.96 -15.06
CA ILE A 10 -0.02 -27.91 -15.23
C ILE A 10 -0.38 -26.93 -16.35
N LYS A 11 0.30 -25.77 -16.43
CA LYS A 11 0.13 -24.81 -17.53
C LYS A 11 0.53 -25.41 -18.88
N TYR A 12 1.63 -26.16 -18.92
CA TYR A 12 2.05 -26.88 -20.12
C TYR A 12 0.98 -27.88 -20.59
N CYS A 13 0.42 -28.70 -19.68
CA CYS A 13 -0.68 -29.61 -20.01
C CYS A 13 -1.92 -28.88 -20.54
N PHE A 14 -2.26 -27.74 -19.93
CA PHE A 14 -3.37 -26.89 -20.37
C PHE A 14 -3.15 -26.35 -21.79
N LEU A 15 -1.95 -25.84 -22.10
CA LEU A 15 -1.59 -25.34 -23.43
C LEU A 15 -1.56 -26.45 -24.49
N LYS A 16 -1.19 -27.67 -24.11
CA LYS A 16 -1.28 -28.87 -24.95
C LYS A 16 -2.71 -29.42 -25.10
N ARG A 17 -3.72 -28.67 -24.65
CA ARG A 17 -5.15 -29.03 -24.74
C ARG A 17 -5.51 -30.35 -24.05
N LYS A 18 -4.67 -30.84 -23.13
CA LYS A 18 -4.99 -32.01 -22.30
C LYS A 18 -6.07 -31.67 -21.29
N ASN A 19 -7.00 -32.59 -21.06
CA ASN A 19 -8.02 -32.41 -20.01
C ASN A 19 -7.41 -32.62 -18.61
N THR A 20 -8.16 -32.29 -17.55
CA THR A 20 -7.66 -32.38 -16.17
C THR A 20 -7.38 -33.81 -15.71
N VAL A 21 -8.03 -34.81 -16.31
CA VAL A 21 -7.82 -36.22 -16.01
C VAL A 21 -6.52 -36.69 -16.64
N GLU A 22 -6.29 -36.40 -17.92
CA GLU A 22 -5.04 -36.69 -18.63
C GLU A 22 -3.84 -36.02 -17.98
N ALA A 23 -4.00 -34.76 -17.54
CA ALA A 23 -2.97 -34.05 -16.82
C ALA A 23 -2.65 -34.72 -15.47
N LYS A 24 -3.66 -35.19 -14.72
CA LYS A 24 -3.46 -35.91 -13.45
C LYS A 24 -2.75 -37.23 -13.69
N THR A 25 -3.22 -38.03 -14.65
CA THR A 25 -2.59 -39.33 -14.98
C THR A 25 -1.14 -39.15 -15.40
N TRP A 26 -0.84 -38.14 -16.22
CA TRP A 26 0.53 -37.84 -16.63
C TRP A 26 1.41 -37.39 -15.45
N LEU A 27 0.91 -36.51 -14.59
CA LEU A 27 1.64 -36.06 -13.40
C LEU A 27 1.87 -37.20 -12.40
N ASP A 28 0.91 -38.11 -12.24
CA ASP A 28 1.03 -39.27 -11.35
C ASP A 28 2.03 -40.30 -11.88
N PHE A 29 2.03 -40.50 -13.19
CA PHE A 29 3.00 -41.39 -13.83
C PHE A 29 4.43 -40.87 -13.65
N GLU A 30 4.64 -39.56 -13.87
CA GLU A 30 5.96 -38.94 -13.86
C GLU A 30 6.48 -38.67 -12.43
N PHE A 31 5.61 -38.22 -11.51
CA PHE A 31 6.00 -37.70 -10.19
C PHE A 31 5.46 -38.50 -8.99
N ARG A 32 4.63 -39.52 -9.23
CA ARG A 32 4.09 -40.46 -8.23
C ARG A 32 3.53 -39.73 -7.00
N ASP A 33 4.04 -40.02 -5.82
CA ASP A 33 3.53 -39.49 -4.54
C ASP A 33 3.80 -37.99 -4.36
N THR A 34 4.67 -37.40 -5.19
CA THR A 34 4.95 -35.95 -5.16
C THR A 34 4.01 -35.16 -6.07
N ALA A 35 3.17 -35.84 -6.86
CA ALA A 35 2.25 -35.22 -7.80
C ALA A 35 1.16 -34.39 -7.10
N PRO A 36 0.74 -33.26 -7.68
CA PRO A 36 -0.30 -32.43 -7.12
C PRO A 36 -1.65 -33.14 -7.11
N GLY A 37 -2.44 -32.86 -6.06
CA GLY A 37 -3.79 -33.40 -5.93
C GLY A 37 -4.73 -32.97 -7.07
N LYS A 38 -5.78 -33.76 -7.28
CA LYS A 38 -6.79 -33.50 -8.34
C LYS A 38 -7.48 -32.14 -8.18
N SER A 39 -7.70 -31.67 -6.95
CA SER A 39 -8.26 -30.34 -6.65
C SER A 39 -7.33 -29.24 -7.15
N THR A 40 -6.05 -29.30 -6.80
CA THR A 40 -5.03 -28.33 -7.23
C THR A 40 -4.99 -28.19 -8.75
N ILE A 41 -5.01 -29.30 -9.49
CA ILE A 41 -5.02 -29.27 -10.96
C ILE A 41 -6.27 -28.58 -11.49
N LYS A 42 -7.45 -28.90 -10.94
CA LYS A 42 -8.72 -28.27 -11.35
C LYS A 42 -8.72 -26.76 -11.10
N ASP A 43 -8.24 -26.32 -9.94
CA ASP A 43 -8.18 -24.91 -9.57
C ASP A 43 -7.28 -24.12 -10.52
N TRP A 44 -6.11 -24.66 -10.87
CA TRP A 44 -5.21 -24.04 -11.84
C TRP A 44 -5.79 -24.02 -13.25
N TYR A 45 -6.44 -25.09 -13.69
CA TYR A 45 -7.15 -25.11 -14.96
C TYR A 45 -8.28 -24.07 -15.02
N ALA A 46 -9.01 -23.86 -13.93
CA ALA A 46 -10.02 -22.82 -13.84
C ALA A 46 -9.40 -21.42 -13.93
N LYS A 47 -8.25 -21.18 -13.29
CA LYS A 47 -7.49 -19.91 -13.43
C LYS A 47 -7.05 -19.66 -14.87
N PHE A 48 -6.45 -20.66 -15.53
CA PHE A 48 -5.99 -20.53 -16.92
C PHE A 48 -7.14 -20.29 -17.91
N ARG A 49 -8.32 -20.86 -17.65
CA ARG A 49 -9.53 -20.54 -18.43
C ARG A 49 -9.98 -19.09 -18.30
N ARG A 50 -9.70 -18.44 -17.16
CA ARG A 50 -9.98 -17.01 -16.90
C ARG A 50 -8.86 -16.09 -17.41
N SER A 51 -7.98 -16.59 -18.29
CA SER A 51 -6.80 -15.89 -18.81
C SER A 51 -5.75 -15.46 -17.77
N GLU A 52 -5.85 -15.97 -16.54
CA GLU A 52 -4.87 -15.73 -15.48
C GLU A 52 -3.69 -16.71 -15.66
N MET A 53 -2.81 -16.41 -16.62
CA MET A 53 -1.69 -17.27 -17.03
C MET A 53 -0.44 -17.13 -16.15
N SER A 54 -0.48 -16.31 -15.10
CA SER A 54 0.62 -16.18 -14.15
C SER A 54 0.71 -17.45 -13.30
N THR A 55 1.88 -18.09 -13.31
CA THR A 55 2.21 -19.24 -12.45
C THR A 55 2.86 -18.81 -11.13
N GLY A 56 3.16 -17.52 -11.00
CA GLY A 56 3.64 -16.93 -9.75
C GLY A 56 2.60 -17.05 -8.65
N ASP A 57 3.05 -17.05 -7.41
CA ASP A 57 2.17 -16.59 -6.34
C ASP A 57 1.84 -15.14 -6.69
N VAL A 58 0.56 -14.81 -6.80
CA VAL A 58 0.17 -13.40 -6.74
C VAL A 58 0.72 -12.95 -5.40
N GLU A 59 1.69 -12.07 -5.40
CA GLU A 59 2.16 -11.45 -4.18
C GLU A 59 0.90 -10.88 -3.54
N ARG A 60 0.46 -11.52 -2.45
CA ARG A 60 -0.50 -10.88 -1.56
C ARG A 60 0.10 -9.51 -1.30
N PRO A 61 -0.62 -8.39 -1.49
CA PRO A 61 -0.09 -7.06 -1.22
C PRO A 61 0.24 -7.01 0.28
N THR A 62 1.45 -7.43 0.60
CA THR A 62 1.97 -7.52 1.96
C THR A 62 2.72 -6.22 2.25
N GLU A 63 3.18 -5.55 1.20
CA GLU A 63 3.65 -4.17 1.25
C GLU A 63 2.48 -3.22 1.01
N VAL A 64 1.63 -3.10 2.03
CA VAL A 64 0.75 -1.91 2.20
C VAL A 64 1.59 -0.61 2.26
N VAL A 65 2.90 -0.75 2.49
CA VAL A 65 3.90 0.32 2.30
C VAL A 65 4.47 0.22 0.90
N SER A 66 3.65 0.55 -0.09
CA SER A 66 4.14 0.89 -1.42
C SER A 66 4.61 2.35 -1.40
N ASP A 67 5.64 2.68 -2.20
CA ASP A 67 6.08 4.06 -2.44
C ASP A 67 4.91 4.97 -2.82
N GLU A 68 3.91 4.43 -3.51
CA GLU A 68 2.68 5.15 -3.86
C GLU A 68 1.90 5.60 -2.62
N ASN A 69 1.76 4.72 -1.62
CA ASN A 69 1.04 5.04 -0.38
C ASN A 69 1.84 6.01 0.48
N ILE A 70 3.18 5.90 0.52
CA ILE A 70 4.05 6.87 1.19
C ILE A 70 3.86 8.26 0.57
N LEU A 71 3.91 8.36 -0.76
CA LEU A 71 3.74 9.62 -1.48
C LEU A 71 2.34 10.22 -1.28
N LYS A 72 1.29 9.39 -1.29
CA LYS A 72 -0.10 9.82 -1.03
C LYS A 72 -0.24 10.39 0.38
N ILE A 73 0.24 9.67 1.40
CA ILE A 73 0.19 10.13 2.80
C ILE A 73 0.97 11.45 2.95
N HIS A 74 2.16 11.54 2.35
CA HIS A 74 2.97 12.76 2.38
C HIS A 74 2.22 13.96 1.77
N LYS A 75 1.58 13.80 0.61
CA LYS A 75 0.78 14.84 -0.04
C LYS A 75 -0.43 15.27 0.78
N MET A 76 -1.12 14.32 1.43
CA MET A 76 -2.27 14.62 2.30
C MET A 76 -1.82 15.50 3.48
N ILE A 77 -0.75 15.11 4.17
CA ILE A 77 -0.22 15.85 5.34
C ILE A 77 0.25 17.26 4.96
N LEU A 78 0.89 17.42 3.79
CA LEU A 78 1.33 18.73 3.33
C LEU A 78 0.16 19.65 2.93
N SER A 79 -0.93 19.08 2.41
CA SER A 79 -2.14 19.83 2.05
C SER A 79 -2.89 20.34 3.28
N ASP A 80 -3.04 19.50 4.30
CA ASP A 80 -3.63 19.89 5.57
C ASP A 80 -2.90 19.27 6.77
N ARG A 81 -2.16 20.13 7.47
CA ARG A 81 -1.37 19.76 8.65
C ARG A 81 -2.22 19.33 9.85
N LYS A 82 -3.54 19.63 9.85
CA LYS A 82 -4.46 19.28 10.94
C LYS A 82 -5.17 17.95 10.72
N LEU A 83 -4.90 17.24 9.62
CA LEU A 83 -5.51 15.94 9.33
C LEU A 83 -5.32 14.93 10.46
N LYS A 84 -6.39 14.20 10.75
CA LYS A 84 -6.36 13.10 11.70
C LYS A 84 -5.86 11.84 11.03
N LEU A 85 -5.18 11.02 11.82
CA LEU A 85 -4.64 9.74 11.37
C LEU A 85 -5.76 8.80 10.86
N ASN A 86 -6.93 8.81 11.50
CA ASN A 86 -8.09 8.01 11.07
C ASN A 86 -8.61 8.47 9.69
N GLU A 87 -8.61 9.77 9.39
CA GLU A 87 -9.09 10.28 8.10
C GLU A 87 -8.18 9.80 6.95
N ILE A 88 -6.86 9.73 7.20
CA ILE A 88 -5.89 9.20 6.24
C ILE A 88 -6.10 7.68 6.06
N ALA A 89 -6.28 6.95 7.16
CA ALA A 89 -6.55 5.51 7.16
C ALA A 89 -7.81 5.17 6.36
N ASP A 90 -8.91 5.88 6.60
CA ASP A 90 -10.19 5.68 5.93
C ASP A 90 -10.10 6.03 4.43
N THR A 91 -9.38 7.10 4.08
CA THR A 91 -9.19 7.52 2.68
C THR A 91 -8.40 6.49 1.87
N LEU A 92 -7.34 5.94 2.46
CA LEU A 92 -6.46 4.99 1.79
C LEU A 92 -6.87 3.53 1.97
N GLN A 93 -7.88 3.27 2.82
CA GLN A 93 -8.29 1.92 3.22
C GLN A 93 -7.12 1.11 3.81
N ILE A 94 -6.30 1.79 4.62
CA ILE A 94 -5.12 1.24 5.30
C ILE A 94 -5.38 1.28 6.81
N SER A 95 -4.82 0.33 7.57
CA SER A 95 -4.95 0.37 9.03
C SER A 95 -4.26 1.61 9.63
N THR A 96 -4.83 2.13 10.72
CA THR A 96 -4.30 3.28 11.44
C THR A 96 -2.87 3.04 11.91
N GLU A 97 -2.55 1.84 12.40
CA GLU A 97 -1.19 1.48 12.82
C GLU A 97 -0.19 1.56 11.68
N ARG A 98 -0.58 1.16 10.47
CA ARG A 98 0.28 1.26 9.28
C ARG A 98 0.50 2.71 8.86
N VAL A 99 -0.54 3.54 8.88
CA VAL A 99 -0.40 4.98 8.63
C VAL A 99 0.55 5.61 9.65
N HIS A 100 0.39 5.29 10.94
CA HIS A 100 1.29 5.76 11.99
C HIS A 100 2.74 5.36 11.70
N HIS A 101 2.98 4.09 11.37
CA HIS A 101 4.30 3.58 11.04
C HIS A 101 4.92 4.27 9.82
N ILE A 102 4.14 4.54 8.76
CA ILE A 102 4.63 5.28 7.58
C ILE A 102 5.05 6.71 7.96
N ILE A 103 4.23 7.42 8.73
CA ILE A 103 4.52 8.80 9.15
C ILE A 103 5.79 8.87 9.98
N HIS A 104 5.97 7.93 10.91
CA HIS A 104 7.09 7.94 11.84
C HIS A 104 8.39 7.38 11.24
N GLU A 105 8.35 6.20 10.62
CA GLU A 105 9.55 5.50 10.16
C GLU A 105 9.99 5.92 8.75
N TYR A 106 9.04 6.17 7.84
CA TYR A 106 9.38 6.47 6.43
C TYR A 106 9.43 7.98 6.16
N LEU A 107 8.50 8.75 6.73
CA LEU A 107 8.48 10.21 6.56
C LEU A 107 9.27 10.95 7.63
N GLY A 108 9.65 10.29 8.74
CA GLY A 108 10.38 10.92 9.84
C GLY A 108 9.61 12.06 10.53
N MET A 109 8.28 12.09 10.36
CA MET A 109 7.44 13.19 10.84
C MET A 109 6.98 12.92 12.28
N ARG A 110 6.81 14.00 13.05
CA ARG A 110 6.30 13.93 14.43
C ARG A 110 5.14 14.90 14.61
N LYS A 111 4.14 14.47 15.37
CA LYS A 111 3.03 15.33 15.77
C LYS A 111 3.54 16.41 16.73
N LEU A 112 3.28 17.66 16.38
CA LEU A 112 3.59 18.82 17.23
C LEU A 112 2.30 19.51 17.64
N CYS A 113 2.24 19.99 18.88
CA CYS A 113 1.14 20.82 19.34
C CYS A 113 1.21 22.20 18.69
N ALA A 114 0.07 22.72 18.24
CA ALA A 114 0.00 24.10 17.77
C ALA A 114 0.27 25.08 18.92
N LYS A 115 1.02 26.14 18.65
CA LYS A 115 1.22 27.23 19.61
C LYS A 115 -0.10 27.97 19.78
N ARG A 116 -0.53 28.17 21.04
CA ARG A 116 -1.71 29.00 21.33
C ARG A 116 -1.42 30.44 20.93
N VAL A 117 -2.25 31.01 20.06
CA VAL A 117 -2.21 32.42 19.71
C VAL A 117 -3.30 33.11 20.55
N PRO A 118 -2.96 34.11 21.40
CA PRO A 118 -3.90 34.72 22.33
C PRO A 118 -5.14 35.32 21.66
N CYS A 119 -4.99 35.93 20.48
CA CYS A 119 -6.09 36.49 19.69
C CYS A 119 -5.70 36.52 18.20
N GLU A 120 -6.69 36.36 17.33
CA GLU A 120 -6.56 36.76 15.93
C GLU A 120 -6.58 38.28 15.84
N LEU A 121 -5.47 38.85 15.35
CA LEU A 121 -5.34 40.30 15.24
C LEU A 121 -6.07 40.80 13.98
N PRO A 122 -6.88 41.87 14.09
CA PRO A 122 -7.42 42.58 12.93
C PRO A 122 -6.30 43.13 12.03
N PHE A 123 -6.62 43.36 10.76
CA PHE A 123 -5.66 43.84 9.75
C PHE A 123 -4.89 45.08 10.22
N ASP A 124 -5.58 46.09 10.76
CA ASP A 124 -4.96 47.34 11.22
C ASP A 124 -3.97 47.13 12.38
N GLN A 125 -4.21 46.13 13.22
CA GLN A 125 -3.32 45.77 14.32
C GLN A 125 -2.10 44.97 13.83
N LYS A 126 -2.30 44.10 12.82
CA LYS A 126 -1.19 43.44 12.11
C LYS A 126 -0.30 44.47 11.40
N HIS A 127 -0.90 45.41 10.69
CA HIS A 127 -0.19 46.47 9.96
C HIS A 127 0.62 47.36 10.90
N ARG A 128 0.03 47.85 12.01
CA ARG A 128 0.76 48.65 13.00
C ARG A 128 1.95 47.95 13.64
N ARG A 129 1.87 46.63 13.86
CA ARG A 129 2.98 45.83 14.42
C ARG A 129 4.13 45.62 13.42
N VAL A 130 3.85 45.59 12.12
CA VAL A 130 4.87 45.43 11.07
C VAL A 130 5.46 46.79 10.67
N VAL A 131 4.66 47.87 10.68
CA VAL A 131 5.03 49.21 10.18
C VAL A 131 5.65 50.12 11.25
N SER A 132 5.61 49.76 12.53
CA SER A 132 6.23 50.58 13.59
C SER A 132 7.60 50.04 14.04
N PRO A 133 8.69 50.30 13.32
CA PRO A 133 9.95 50.62 13.97
C PRO A 133 9.97 52.14 14.24
N LEU A 134 10.42 52.56 15.43
CA LEU A 134 10.83 53.96 15.73
C LEU A 134 9.73 54.98 16.11
N LYS A 135 8.93 54.74 17.16
CA LYS A 135 8.33 55.85 17.95
C LYS A 135 8.85 55.96 19.39
N GLY A 136 9.77 55.08 19.79
CA GLY A 136 10.32 55.02 21.16
C GLY A 136 11.72 55.60 21.34
N ILE A 137 12.34 56.24 20.33
CA ILE A 137 13.72 56.76 20.41
C ILE A 137 13.77 58.31 20.42
N MET A 138 12.63 59.00 20.35
CA MET A 138 12.56 60.45 20.16
C MET A 138 11.95 61.21 21.36
N LEU A 139 12.02 60.65 22.57
CA LEU A 139 11.69 61.36 23.80
C LEU A 139 12.74 61.03 24.87
N ASN A 140 13.86 61.74 24.82
CA ASN A 140 14.78 61.94 25.94
C ASN A 140 15.36 63.35 25.81
#